data_AF-A0A1P8DR95-F1
#
_entry.id   AF-A0A1P8DR95-F1
#
_cell.length_a   1.000
_cell.length_b   1.000
_cell.length_c   1.000
_cell.angle_alpha   90.00
_cell.angle_beta   90.00
_cell.angle_gamma   90.00
#
_symmetry.space_group_name_H-M   'P 1'
#
loop_
_entity.id
_entity.type
_entity.pdbx_description
1 polymer ?
#
loop_
_entity_poly.entity_id
_entity_poly.type
_entity_poly.pdbx_seq_one_letter_code
_entity_poly.pdbx_strand_id
1 'polypeptide(L)'
;MSKPGVQTRTPEQIQLIWKHTHRDMKSNSNGKKTILYPAPYCCLGPIEELPEEAYQRRLRYAQYKECCELRDQMLRPIMQKHGVLEHFESSMQWRDSYDDIAEFVGFALKGEPLNALLEELKRASIVYPSQAGLKGI
;
A
#
# COMPACT_ATOMS: atom_id res chain seq x y z
N MET A 1 -2.46 -35.37 -10.68
CA MET A 1 -1.66 -34.48 -11.56
C MET A 1 -2.12 -33.05 -11.29
N SER A 2 -1.32 -32.26 -10.57
CA SER A 2 -1.64 -30.87 -10.26
C SER A 2 -1.44 -30.01 -11.51
N LYS A 3 -2.46 -29.23 -11.90
CA LYS A 3 -2.36 -28.31 -13.03
C LYS A 3 -1.21 -27.31 -12.78
N PRO A 4 -0.32 -27.06 -13.76
CA PRO A 4 0.70 -26.03 -13.62
C PRO A 4 -0.01 -24.66 -13.53
N GLY A 5 0.27 -23.90 -12.46
CA GLY A 5 -0.16 -22.50 -12.34
C GLY A 5 -1.03 -22.13 -11.14
N VAL A 6 -1.38 -23.05 -10.23
CA VAL A 6 -2.05 -22.65 -8.98
C VAL A 6 -0.96 -22.19 -7.99
N GLN A 7 -0.72 -20.89 -7.89
CA GLN A 7 0.01 -20.35 -6.74
C GLN A 7 -0.79 -20.68 -5.47
N THR A 8 -0.14 -21.31 -4.51
CA THR A 8 -0.75 -21.62 -3.22
C THR A 8 -1.15 -20.33 -2.52
N ARG A 9 -2.45 -20.10 -2.40
CA ARG A 9 -3.04 -18.93 -1.71
C ARG A 9 -2.85 -19.10 -0.21
N THR A 10 -2.14 -18.18 0.44
CA THR A 10 -1.86 -18.31 1.87
C THR A 10 -2.87 -17.53 2.72
N PRO A 11 -3.11 -17.93 3.98
CA PRO A 11 -3.96 -17.17 4.91
C PRO A 11 -3.53 -15.71 5.07
N GLU A 12 -2.22 -15.42 5.03
CA GLU A 12 -1.66 -14.08 5.16
C GLU A 12 -2.02 -13.21 3.94
N GLN A 13 -1.93 -13.77 2.73
CA GLN A 13 -2.34 -13.07 1.50
C GLN A 13 -3.85 -12.80 1.49
N ILE A 14 -4.66 -13.77 1.92
CA ILE A 14 -6.12 -13.60 2.04
C ILE A 14 -6.44 -12.51 3.07
N GLN A 15 -5.78 -12.54 4.22
CA GLN A 15 -5.91 -11.52 5.26
C GLN A 15 -5.52 -10.14 4.74
N LEU A 16 -4.44 -10.03 3.97
CA LEU A 16 -3.95 -8.79 3.40
C LEU A 16 -4.95 -8.18 2.41
N ILE A 17 -5.44 -9.00 1.46
CA ILE A 17 -6.50 -8.59 0.52
C ILE A 17 -7.73 -8.10 1.28
N TRP A 18 -8.16 -8.86 2.29
CA TRP A 18 -9.33 -8.50 3.09
C TRP A 18 -9.11 -7.21 3.90
N LYS A 19 -7.93 -7.03 4.51
CA LYS A 19 -7.55 -5.82 5.26
C LYS A 19 -7.75 -4.57 4.39
N HIS A 20 -7.23 -4.60 3.16
CA HIS A 20 -7.22 -3.47 2.23
C HIS A 20 -8.43 -3.36 1.31
N THR A 21 -9.38 -4.29 1.40
CA THR A 21 -10.67 -4.13 0.74
C THR A 21 -11.55 -3.15 1.53
N HIS A 22 -12.27 -2.28 0.83
CA HIS A 22 -13.19 -1.33 1.46
C HIS A 22 -14.21 -2.04 2.35
N ARG A 23 -14.59 -1.44 3.48
CA ARG A 23 -15.50 -2.06 4.47
C ARG A 23 -16.84 -2.49 3.86
N ASP A 24 -17.38 -1.70 2.93
CA ASP A 24 -18.67 -1.99 2.28
C ASP A 24 -18.53 -3.04 1.15
N MET A 25 -17.31 -3.43 0.81
CA MET A 25 -17.01 -4.41 -0.25
C MET A 25 -16.45 -5.72 0.31
N LYS A 26 -16.50 -5.92 1.63
CA LYS A 26 -16.00 -7.15 2.27
C LYS A 26 -16.93 -7.61 3.39
N SER A 27 -16.88 -8.91 3.67
CA SER A 27 -17.53 -9.48 4.84
C SER A 27 -16.69 -10.61 5.43
N ASN A 28 -17.07 -11.04 6.62
CA ASN A 28 -16.64 -12.29 7.21
C ASN A 28 -17.90 -13.15 7.39
N SER A 29 -18.12 -14.08 6.47
CA SER A 29 -19.31 -14.92 6.43
C SER A 29 -18.90 -16.36 6.68
N ASN A 30 -19.42 -16.97 7.75
CA ASN A 30 -19.11 -18.35 8.16
C ASN A 30 -17.60 -18.62 8.30
N GLY A 31 -16.85 -17.65 8.83
CA GLY A 31 -15.39 -17.75 9.00
C GLY A 31 -14.59 -17.56 7.72
N LYS A 32 -15.24 -17.36 6.56
CA LYS A 32 -14.58 -17.06 5.29
C LYS A 32 -14.53 -15.56 5.05
N LYS A 33 -13.34 -15.09 4.65
CA LYS A 33 -13.13 -13.72 4.17
C LYS A 33 -13.64 -13.60 2.75
N THR A 34 -14.70 -12.83 2.58
CA THR A 34 -15.35 -12.62 1.29
C THR A 34 -15.19 -11.17 0.83
N ILE A 35 -15.10 -10.95 -0.48
CA ILE A 35 -15.05 -9.62 -1.09
C ILE A 35 -16.00 -9.53 -2.28
N LEU A 36 -16.43 -8.31 -2.57
CA LEU A 36 -17.13 -7.99 -3.80
C LEU A 36 -16.14 -7.99 -4.96
N TYR A 37 -16.45 -8.76 -6.00
CA TYR A 37 -15.66 -8.75 -7.23
C TYR A 37 -16.59 -8.81 -8.46
N PRO A 38 -16.15 -8.22 -9.58
CA PRO A 38 -16.95 -8.25 -10.81
C PRO A 38 -16.86 -9.64 -11.45
N ALA A 39 -17.96 -10.40 -11.46
CA ALA A 39 -18.10 -11.60 -12.30
C ALA A 39 -19.57 -11.94 -12.55
N PRO A 40 -19.98 -12.09 -13.82
CA PRO A 40 -21.17 -11.51 -14.51
C PRO A 40 -22.17 -10.62 -13.73
N TYR A 41 -22.29 -10.75 -12.42
CA TYR A 41 -23.01 -9.91 -11.47
C TYR A 41 -22.04 -9.51 -10.34
N CYS A 42 -22.20 -8.33 -9.73
CA CYS A 42 -21.40 -7.96 -8.56
C CYS A 42 -21.77 -8.87 -7.38
N CYS A 43 -21.01 -9.93 -7.16
CA CYS A 43 -21.26 -10.92 -6.11
C CYS A 43 -20.19 -10.88 -5.03
N LEU A 44 -20.62 -11.12 -3.80
CA LEU A 44 -19.74 -11.32 -2.67
C LEU A 44 -19.25 -12.77 -2.69
N GLY A 45 -17.95 -12.99 -2.87
CA GLY A 45 -17.37 -14.33 -2.96
C GLY A 45 -16.14 -14.52 -2.06
N PRO A 46 -15.82 -15.75 -1.64
CA PRO A 46 -14.60 -16.03 -0.89
C PRO A 46 -13.34 -15.63 -1.66
N ILE A 47 -12.40 -14.96 -1.00
CA ILE A 47 -11.13 -14.54 -1.62
C ILE A 47 -10.35 -15.77 -2.13
N GLU A 48 -10.40 -16.88 -1.39
CA GLU A 48 -9.75 -18.14 -1.73
C GLU A 48 -10.28 -18.79 -3.01
N GLU A 49 -11.48 -18.40 -3.47
CA GLU A 49 -12.17 -18.95 -4.64
C GLU A 49 -12.15 -18.00 -5.85
N LEU A 50 -11.52 -16.82 -5.74
CA LEU A 50 -11.44 -15.85 -6.83
C LEU A 50 -10.76 -16.44 -8.08
N PRO A 51 -11.14 -15.99 -9.29
CA PRO A 51 -10.33 -16.25 -10.49
C PRO A 51 -8.88 -15.79 -10.29
N GLU A 52 -7.91 -16.53 -10.82
CA GLU A 52 -6.48 -16.29 -10.55
C GLU A 52 -6.04 -14.87 -10.88
N GLU A 53 -6.45 -14.34 -12.04
CA GLU A 53 -6.14 -12.96 -12.43
C GLU A 53 -6.72 -11.93 -11.46
N ALA A 54 -7.96 -12.15 -11.00
CA ALA A 54 -8.60 -11.28 -10.02
C ALA A 54 -7.89 -11.37 -8.66
N TYR A 55 -7.49 -12.57 -8.24
CA TYR A 55 -6.74 -12.79 -7.01
C TYR A 55 -5.40 -12.03 -7.04
N GLN A 56 -4.60 -12.22 -8.08
CA GLN A 56 -3.30 -11.56 -8.22
C GLN A 56 -3.41 -10.04 -8.28
N ARG A 57 -4.40 -9.52 -8.99
CA ARG A 57 -4.68 -8.08 -9.04
C ARG A 57 -5.02 -7.51 -7.66
N ARG A 58 -5.89 -8.21 -6.91
CA ARG A 58 -6.27 -7.83 -5.55
C ARG A 58 -5.09 -7.92 -4.59
N LEU A 59 -4.26 -8.97 -4.71
CA LEU A 59 -3.07 -9.15 -3.88
C LEU A 59 -2.06 -8.03 -4.12
N ARG A 60 -1.76 -7.72 -5.39
CA ARG A 60 -0.82 -6.65 -5.75
C ARG A 60 -1.29 -5.29 -5.21
N TYR A 61 -2.57 -4.98 -5.37
CA TYR A 61 -3.16 -3.75 -4.81
C TYR A 61 -3.07 -3.71 -3.28
N ALA A 62 -3.36 -4.82 -2.60
CA ALA A 62 -3.29 -4.89 -1.15
C ALA A 62 -1.85 -4.75 -0.64
N GLN A 63 -0.86 -5.34 -1.32
CA GLN A 63 0.56 -5.15 -1.02
C GLN A 63 1.00 -3.70 -1.18
N TYR A 64 0.53 -3.02 -2.23
CA TYR A 64 0.79 -1.60 -2.44
C TYR A 64 0.22 -0.75 -1.31
N LYS A 65 -1.05 -0.97 -0.95
CA LYS A 65 -1.69 -0.25 0.16
C LYS A 65 -0.98 -0.49 1.49
N GLU A 66 -0.56 -1.72 1.79
CA GLU A 66 0.22 -2.04 2.99
C GLU A 66 1.56 -1.29 3.00
N CYS A 67 2.28 -1.31 1.87
CA CYS A 67 3.54 -0.58 1.74
C CYS A 67 3.35 0.92 1.96
N CYS A 68 2.31 1.53 1.38
CA CYS A 68 1.99 2.93 1.61
C CYS A 68 1.64 3.24 3.07
N GLU A 69 0.87 2.38 3.74
CA GLU A 69 0.54 2.57 5.16
C GLU A 69 1.78 2.51 6.05
N LEU A 70 2.64 1.50 5.86
CA LEU A 70 3.89 1.35 6.63
C LEU A 70 4.83 2.52 6.37
N ARG A 71 4.99 2.93 5.11
CA ARG A 71 5.75 4.13 4.73
C ARG A 71 5.21 5.37 5.45
N ASP A 72 3.91 5.63 5.38
CA ASP A 72 3.32 6.83 5.96
C ASP A 72 3.35 6.84 7.49
N GLN A 73 3.25 5.66 8.14
CA GLN A 73 3.46 5.51 9.58
C GLN A 73 4.86 5.95 10.01
N MET A 74 5.88 5.71 9.18
CA MET A 74 7.25 6.13 9.44
C MET A 74 7.51 7.58 9.05
N LEU A 75 6.94 8.05 7.93
CA LEU A 75 7.13 9.42 7.46
C LEU A 75 6.47 10.45 8.39
N ARG A 76 5.24 10.20 8.84
CA ARG A 76 4.48 11.16 9.66
C ARG A 76 5.25 11.74 10.86
N PRO A 77 5.87 10.95 11.75
CA PRO A 77 6.61 11.51 12.88
C PRO A 77 7.82 12.34 12.43
N ILE A 78 8.49 11.97 11.35
CA ILE A 78 9.62 12.74 10.78
C ILE A 78 9.10 14.06 10.22
N MET A 79 8.03 14.04 9.43
CA MET A 79 7.42 15.25 8.86
C MET A 79 6.93 16.20 9.95
N GLN A 80 6.35 15.66 11.04
CA GLN A 80 5.93 16.45 12.19
C GLN A 80 7.11 17.11 12.90
N LYS A 81 8.19 16.37 13.14
CA LYS A 81 9.42 16.88 13.77
C LYS A 81 10.04 18.04 13.00
N HIS A 82 9.98 17.99 11.67
CA HIS A 82 10.53 19.02 10.78
C HIS A 82 9.50 20.11 10.38
N GLY A 83 8.30 20.11 10.97
CA GLY A 83 7.30 21.16 10.77
C GLY A 83 6.63 21.16 9.39
N VAL A 84 6.68 20.05 8.65
CA VAL A 84 6.12 19.92 7.29
C VAL A 84 4.96 18.93 7.20
N LEU A 85 4.40 18.50 8.34
CA LEU A 85 3.30 17.52 8.35
C LEU A 85 2.08 18.00 7.57
N GLU A 86 1.68 19.26 7.72
CA GLU A 86 0.52 19.81 7.01
C GLU A 86 0.74 19.81 5.49
N HIS A 87 1.92 20.22 5.03
CA HIS A 87 2.32 20.14 3.63
C HIS A 87 2.32 18.70 3.14
N PHE A 88 2.89 17.78 3.93
CA PHE A 88 2.86 16.34 3.64
C PHE A 88 1.42 15.85 3.47
N GLU A 89 0.51 16.16 4.38
CA GLU A 89 -0.88 15.68 4.36
C GLU A 89 -1.77 16.37 3.32
N SER A 90 -1.33 17.49 2.73
CA SER A 90 -2.07 18.22 1.69
C SER A 90 -2.28 17.42 0.41
N SER A 91 -1.40 16.45 0.11
CA SER A 91 -1.49 15.61 -1.09
C SER A 91 -0.95 14.21 -0.84
N MET A 92 -1.61 13.22 -1.47
CA MET A 92 -1.14 11.83 -1.51
C MET A 92 -0.20 11.56 -2.70
N GLN A 93 0.08 12.57 -3.53
CA GLN A 93 1.01 12.48 -4.65
C GLN A 93 2.47 12.54 -4.16
N TRP A 94 3.42 12.15 -5.03
CA TRP A 94 4.87 12.25 -4.77
C TRP A 94 5.37 11.43 -3.57
N ARG A 95 4.89 10.19 -3.42
CA ARG A 95 5.30 9.31 -2.31
C ARG A 95 5.79 7.94 -2.74
N ASP A 96 6.01 7.71 -4.04
CA ASP A 96 6.36 6.39 -4.55
C ASP A 96 7.85 6.10 -4.43
N SER A 97 8.68 7.11 -4.21
CA SER A 97 10.12 6.99 -4.05
C SER A 97 10.67 7.97 -3.01
N TYR A 98 11.93 7.76 -2.61
CA TYR A 98 12.67 8.72 -1.80
C TYR A 98 12.78 10.08 -2.51
N ASP A 99 13.09 10.07 -3.82
CA ASP A 99 13.27 11.27 -4.62
C ASP A 99 11.97 12.07 -4.72
N ASP A 100 10.82 11.40 -4.85
CA ASP A 100 9.51 12.05 -4.86
C ASP A 100 9.27 12.83 -3.55
N ILE A 101 9.56 12.20 -2.41
CA ILE A 101 9.41 12.83 -1.10
C ILE A 101 10.38 14.00 -0.97
N ALA A 102 11.64 13.82 -1.40
CA ALA A 102 12.66 14.85 -1.33
C ALA A 102 12.30 16.09 -2.17
N GLU A 103 11.78 15.89 -3.37
CA GLU A 103 11.27 16.95 -4.23
C GLU A 103 10.07 17.65 -3.58
N PHE A 104 9.11 16.87 -3.08
CA PHE A 104 7.88 17.41 -2.51
C PHE A 104 8.10 18.25 -1.25
N VAL A 105 8.89 17.74 -0.29
CA VAL A 105 9.25 18.52 0.92
C VAL A 105 10.18 19.69 0.58
N GLY A 106 10.90 19.59 -0.54
CA GLY A 106 11.68 20.68 -1.11
C GLY A 106 10.85 21.88 -1.55
N PHE A 107 9.53 21.76 -1.72
CA PHE A 107 8.66 22.92 -1.93
C PHE A 107 8.42 23.72 -0.64
N ALA A 108 8.50 23.09 0.53
CA ALA A 108 8.28 23.72 1.82
C ALA A 108 9.59 24.11 2.56
N LEU A 109 10.64 23.30 2.41
CA LEU A 109 11.94 23.50 3.08
C LEU A 109 13.05 23.75 2.07
N LYS A 110 14.05 24.54 2.48
CA LYS A 110 15.27 24.83 1.71
C LYS A 110 16.49 24.82 2.62
N GLY A 111 17.67 24.63 2.05
CA GLY A 111 18.95 24.72 2.78
C GLY A 111 19.07 23.69 3.92
N GLU A 112 19.60 24.14 5.06
CA GLU A 112 19.87 23.29 6.24
C GLU A 112 18.64 22.51 6.74
N PRO A 113 17.43 23.11 6.92
CA PRO A 113 16.23 22.36 7.30
C PRO A 113 15.89 21.20 6.36
N LEU A 114 16.02 21.41 5.04
CA LEU A 114 15.78 20.34 4.06
C LEU A 114 16.81 19.22 4.21
N ASN A 115 18.09 19.57 4.30
CA ASN A 115 19.18 18.59 4.44
C ASN A 115 19.02 17.74 5.71
N ALA A 116 18.65 18.36 6.83
CA ALA A 116 18.40 17.67 8.09
C ALA A 116 17.27 16.63 7.98
N LEU A 117 16.17 16.99 7.31
CA LEU A 117 15.06 16.08 7.05
C LEU A 117 15.51 14.92 6.14
N LEU A 118 16.19 15.21 5.05
CA LEU A 118 16.62 14.20 4.07
C LEU A 118 17.58 13.17 4.66
N GLU A 119 18.46 13.57 5.57
CA GLU A 119 19.36 12.66 6.28
C GLU A 119 18.61 11.75 7.27
N GLU A 120 17.58 12.27 7.95
CA GLU A 120 16.73 11.47 8.82
C GLU A 120 15.92 10.44 8.02
N LEU A 121 15.39 10.82 6.85
CA LEU A 121 14.71 9.90 5.94
C LEU A 121 15.62 8.75 5.48
N LYS A 122 16.88 9.03 5.13
CA LYS A 122 17.85 7.99 4.76
C LYS A 122 18.10 7.00 5.89
N ARG A 123 18.20 7.50 7.13
CA ARG A 123 18.42 6.66 8.32
C ARG A 123 17.19 5.83 8.69
N ALA A 124 16.00 6.32 8.38
CA ALA A 124 14.75 5.67 8.73
C ALA A 124 14.53 4.33 8.00
N SER A 125 15.29 3.99 6.95
CA SER A 125 15.14 2.72 6.21
C SER A 125 13.70 2.47 5.71
N ILE A 126 13.06 3.53 5.21
CA ILE A 126 11.69 3.49 4.70
C ILE A 126 11.65 2.70 3.39
N VAL A 127 10.73 1.74 3.30
CA VAL A 127 10.47 0.99 2.05
C VAL A 127 9.41 1.72 1.24
N TYR A 128 9.73 2.01 -0.02
CA TYR A 128 8.83 2.70 -0.94
C TYR A 128 8.17 1.76 -1.96
N PRO A 129 6.97 2.09 -2.48
CA PRO A 129 6.29 1.27 -3.48
C PRO A 129 7.13 0.98 -4.73
N SER A 130 7.91 1.96 -5.22
CA SER A 130 8.79 1.77 -6.38
C SER A 130 9.87 0.71 -6.12
N GLN A 131 10.47 0.70 -4.93
CA GLN A 131 11.50 -0.27 -4.53
C GLN A 131 10.92 -1.67 -4.36
N ALA A 132 9.66 -1.77 -3.92
CA ALA A 132 8.96 -3.04 -3.76
C ALA A 132 8.41 -3.63 -5.09
N GLY A 133 8.64 -2.97 -6.24
CA GLY A 133 8.10 -3.40 -7.53
C GLY A 133 6.58 -3.18 -7.67
N LEU A 134 6.00 -2.29 -6.86
CA LEU A 134 4.55 -2.04 -6.78
C LEU A 134 4.12 -0.77 -7.52
N LYS A 135 4.98 -0.20 -8.39
CA LYS A 135 4.69 1.01 -9.15
C LYS A 135 3.56 0.78 -10.17
N GLY A 136 2.67 1.77 -10.34
CA GLY A 136 1.68 1.83 -11.42
C GLY A 136 0.43 0.98 -11.21
N ILE A 137 -0.06 0.85 -9.96
CA ILE A 137 -1.37 0.23 -9.67
C ILE A 137 -2.48 1.27 -9.79
#